data_AF-A0A831YBK4-F1
#
_entry.id   AF-A0A831YBK4-F1
#
_cell.length_a   1.000
_cell.length_b   1.000
_cell.length_c   1.000
_cell.angle_alpha   90.00
_cell.angle_beta   90.00
_cell.angle_gamma   90.00
#
_symmetry.space_group_name_H-M   'P 1'
#
loop_
_entity.id
_entity.type
_entity.pdbx_description
1 polymer ?
#
loop_
_entity_poly.entity_id
_entity_poly.type
_entity_poly.pdbx_seq_one_letter_code
_entity_poly.pdbx_strand_id
1 'polypeptide(L)'
;MKPYVAALVLVAVGTVLVAFAVVNALLLYYAGVPKTALNVTAPIVGQMKIQGVPDPYYVGVGVLRGVLLLALGLIGGKLIGVGLAEWRERRREEAVRRYYEQYGYQHQQY
;
A
#
# COMPACT_ATOMS: atom_id res chain seq x y z
N MET A 1 11.87 16.10 17.32
CA MET A 1 12.27 16.00 15.90
C MET A 1 11.70 17.19 15.15
N LYS A 2 12.45 17.80 14.23
CA LYS A 2 11.91 18.89 13.39
C LYS A 2 10.68 18.38 12.62
N PRO A 3 9.53 19.08 12.61
CA PRO A 3 8.26 18.58 12.06
C PRO A 3 8.34 18.21 10.57
N TYR A 4 9.23 18.86 9.80
CA TYR A 4 9.50 18.53 8.39
C TYR A 4 10.03 17.10 8.21
N VAL A 5 10.75 16.58 9.19
CA VAL A 5 11.29 15.21 9.18
C VAL A 5 10.16 14.20 9.29
N ALA A 6 9.12 14.48 10.07
CA ALA A 6 7.98 13.58 10.24
C ALA A 6 7.17 13.44 8.93
N ALA A 7 6.84 14.55 8.27
CA ALA A 7 6.12 14.53 7.00
C ALA A 7 6.90 13.79 5.89
N LEU A 8 8.22 14.03 5.80
CA LEU A 8 9.09 13.31 4.85
C LEU A 8 9.19 11.82 5.15
N VAL A 9 9.29 11.45 6.44
CA VAL A 9 9.31 10.05 6.86
C VAL A 9 7.99 9.35 6.50
N LEU A 10 6.84 10.00 6.73
CA LEU A 10 5.54 9.43 6.37
C LEU A 10 5.41 9.18 4.86
N VAL A 11 5.85 10.15 4.03
CA VAL A 11 5.88 9.97 2.58
C VAL A 11 6.84 8.86 2.17
N ALA A 12 8.06 8.83 2.71
CA ALA A 12 9.06 7.82 2.38
C ALA A 12 8.59 6.41 2.75
N VAL A 13 8.10 6.21 3.98
CA VAL A 13 7.56 4.93 4.44
C VAL A 13 6.36 4.51 3.59
N GLY A 14 5.46 5.45 3.31
CA GLY A 14 4.31 5.20 2.47
C GLY A 14 4.69 4.75 1.05
N THR A 15 5.64 5.42 0.42
CA THR A 15 6.15 5.06 -0.92
C THR A 15 6.81 3.68 -0.92
N VAL A 16 7.61 3.35 0.10
CA VAL A 16 8.24 2.03 0.22
C VAL A 16 7.19 0.93 0.35
N LEU A 17 6.15 1.14 1.17
CA LEU A 17 5.06 0.19 1.33
C LEU A 17 4.26 -0.03 0.04
N VAL A 18 3.97 1.03 -0.70
CA VAL A 18 3.29 0.92 -2.00
C VAL A 18 4.16 0.18 -3.01
N ALA A 19 5.44 0.54 -3.13
CA ALA A 19 6.37 -0.13 -4.04
C ALA A 19 6.51 -1.62 -3.70
N PHE A 20 6.67 -1.95 -2.41
CA PHE A 20 6.70 -3.32 -1.92
C PHE A 20 5.43 -4.09 -2.30
N ALA A 21 4.25 -3.51 -2.03
CA ALA A 21 2.97 -4.13 -2.35
C ALA A 21 2.82 -4.40 -3.85
N VAL A 22 3.15 -3.43 -4.69
CA VAL A 22 3.04 -3.55 -6.16
C VAL A 22 3.99 -4.61 -6.71
N VAL A 23 5.25 -4.60 -6.31
CA VAL A 23 6.25 -5.59 -6.77
C VAL A 23 5.84 -7.00 -6.36
N ASN A 24 5.41 -7.19 -5.11
CA ASN A 24 4.98 -8.51 -4.65
C ASN A 24 3.65 -8.95 -5.27
N ALA A 25 2.74 -8.02 -5.59
CA ALA A 25 1.51 -8.34 -6.31
C ALA A 25 1.81 -8.82 -7.74
N LEU A 26 2.77 -8.19 -8.42
CA LEU A 26 3.28 -8.64 -9.72
C LEU A 26 3.88 -10.05 -9.62
N LEU A 27 4.74 -10.29 -8.64
CA LEU A 27 5.32 -11.62 -8.42
C LEU A 27 4.24 -12.67 -8.14
N LEU A 28 3.22 -12.32 -7.37
CA LEU A 28 2.09 -13.21 -7.09
C LEU A 28 1.24 -13.49 -8.34
N TYR A 29 1.04 -12.49 -9.21
CA TYR A 29 0.31 -12.66 -10.46
C TYR A 29 1.02 -13.60 -11.44
N TYR A 30 2.35 -13.52 -11.51
CA TYR A 30 3.16 -14.41 -12.36
C TYR A 30 3.53 -15.74 -11.69
N ALA A 31 3.28 -15.89 -10.39
CA ALA A 31 3.49 -17.16 -9.71
C ALA A 31 2.46 -18.18 -10.20
N GLY A 32 2.93 -19.19 -10.93
CA GLY A 32 2.09 -20.31 -11.34
C GLY A 32 1.57 -21.10 -10.13
N VAL A 33 0.33 -21.58 -10.21
CA VAL A 33 -0.25 -22.45 -9.19
C VAL A 33 0.18 -23.90 -9.46
N PRO A 34 0.79 -24.62 -8.49
CA PRO A 34 1.14 -26.01 -8.66
C PRO A 34 -0.12 -26.84 -8.92
N LYS A 35 0.02 -27.84 -9.79
CA LYS A 35 -1.09 -28.71 -10.17
C LYS A 35 -1.02 -29.99 -9.35
N THR A 36 -2.15 -30.40 -8.79
CA THR A 36 -2.31 -31.65 -8.05
C THR A 36 -3.30 -32.58 -8.76
N ALA A 37 -3.27 -33.86 -8.36
CA ALA A 37 -4.24 -34.82 -8.82
C ALA A 37 -5.36 -34.95 -7.77
N LEU A 38 -6.61 -34.71 -8.19
CA LEU A 38 -7.78 -34.92 -7.35
C LEU A 38 -8.36 -36.30 -7.62
N ASN A 39 -8.59 -37.08 -6.56
CA ASN A 39 -9.37 -38.30 -6.64
C ASN A 39 -10.83 -37.94 -6.37
N VAL A 40 -11.67 -38.05 -7.39
CA VAL A 40 -13.10 -37.74 -7.32
C VAL A 40 -13.88 -39.05 -7.46
N THR A 41 -14.72 -39.35 -6.48
CA THR A 41 -15.64 -40.49 -6.57
C THR A 41 -16.92 -40.01 -7.25
N ALA A 42 -17.14 -40.40 -8.50
CA ALA A 42 -18.38 -40.11 -9.20
C ALA A 42 -19.41 -41.23 -8.97
N PRO A 43 -20.69 -40.91 -8.71
CA PRO A 43 -21.70 -41.89 -8.34
C PRO A 43 -22.01 -42.94 -9.43
N ILE A 44 -21.64 -42.70 -10.69
CA ILE A 44 -21.92 -43.59 -11.82
C ILE A 44 -20.65 -44.21 -12.42
N VAL A 45 -19.48 -43.57 -12.28
CA VAL A 45 -18.24 -43.93 -13.00
C VAL A 45 -17.16 -44.49 -12.05
N GLY A 46 -17.40 -44.48 -10.73
CA GLY A 46 -16.43 -44.92 -9.73
C GLY A 46 -15.37 -43.87 -9.42
N GLN A 47 -14.22 -44.30 -8.86
CA GLN A 47 -13.11 -43.40 -8.54
C GLN A 47 -12.41 -42.94 -9.83
N MET A 48 -12.45 -41.64 -10.10
CA MET A 48 -11.74 -41.00 -11.20
C MET A 48 -10.62 -40.11 -10.66
N LYS A 49 -9.46 -40.15 -11.32
CA LYS A 49 -8.31 -39.31 -10.99
C LYS A 49 -8.21 -38.16 -12.00
N ILE A 50 -8.55 -36.95 -11.57
CA ILE A 50 -8.43 -35.75 -12.38
C ILE A 50 -7.03 -35.17 -12.17
N GLN A 51 -6.21 -35.20 -13.21
CA GLN A 51 -4.86 -34.64 -13.18
C GLN A 51 -4.88 -33.19 -13.67
N GLY A 52 -3.99 -32.35 -13.13
CA GLY A 52 -3.80 -30.99 -13.61
C GLY A 52 -4.67 -29.93 -12.91
N VAL A 53 -5.34 -30.29 -11.82
CA VAL A 53 -6.17 -29.36 -11.05
C VAL A 53 -5.27 -28.43 -10.23
N PRO A 54 -5.48 -27.10 -10.22
CA PRO A 54 -4.75 -26.20 -9.35
C PRO A 54 -4.93 -26.58 -7.88
N ASP A 55 -3.83 -26.66 -7.12
CA ASP A 55 -3.89 -27.01 -5.71
C ASP A 55 -4.71 -25.97 -4.92
N PRO A 56 -5.84 -26.36 -4.30
CA PRO A 56 -6.72 -25.42 -3.60
C PRO A 56 -6.01 -24.72 -2.43
N TYR A 57 -5.02 -25.35 -1.80
CA TYR A 57 -4.25 -24.73 -0.73
C TYR A 57 -3.44 -23.54 -1.25
N TYR A 58 -2.75 -23.70 -2.38
CA TYR A 58 -1.94 -22.64 -2.98
C TYR A 58 -2.80 -21.51 -3.54
N VAL A 59 -3.98 -21.84 -4.10
CA VAL A 59 -4.97 -20.84 -4.50
C VAL A 59 -5.41 -20.01 -3.30
N GLY A 60 -5.79 -20.66 -2.20
CA GLY A 60 -6.23 -19.97 -0.97
C GLY A 60 -5.14 -19.09 -0.36
N VAL A 61 -3.91 -19.61 -0.26
CA VAL A 61 -2.74 -18.83 0.20
C VAL A 61 -2.47 -17.66 -0.74
N GLY A 62 -2.61 -17.84 -2.05
CA GLY A 62 -2.46 -16.77 -3.03
C GLY A 62 -3.47 -15.64 -2.81
N VAL A 63 -4.75 -15.96 -2.61
CA VAL A 63 -5.79 -14.97 -2.31
C VAL A 63 -5.47 -14.20 -1.02
N LEU A 64 -5.11 -14.91 0.07
CA LEU A 64 -4.73 -14.27 1.34
C LEU A 64 -3.55 -13.31 1.18
N ARG A 65 -2.50 -13.74 0.46
CA ARG A 65 -1.36 -12.87 0.15
C ARG A 65 -1.79 -11.64 -0.66
N GLY A 66 -2.65 -11.81 -1.65
CA GLY A 66 -3.20 -10.71 -2.44
C GLY A 66 -3.94 -9.67 -1.58
N VAL A 67 -4.80 -10.13 -0.66
CA VAL A 67 -5.53 -9.26 0.28
C VAL A 67 -4.57 -8.50 1.20
N LEU A 68 -3.56 -9.18 1.76
CA LEU A 68 -2.55 -8.55 2.62
C LEU A 68 -1.75 -7.49 1.88
N LEU A 69 -1.32 -7.77 0.65
CA LEU A 69 -0.60 -6.82 -0.19
C LEU A 69 -1.45 -5.59 -0.52
N LEU A 70 -2.74 -5.80 -0.81
CA LEU A 70 -3.68 -4.71 -1.04
C LEU A 70 -3.84 -3.83 0.21
N ALA A 71 -3.99 -4.43 1.39
CA ALA A 71 -4.06 -3.70 2.65
C ALA A 71 -2.79 -2.87 2.91
N LEU A 72 -1.60 -3.46 2.71
CA LEU A 72 -0.32 -2.76 2.83
C LEU A 72 -0.19 -1.59 1.84
N GLY A 73 -0.60 -1.78 0.59
CA GLY A 73 -0.61 -0.73 -0.43
C GLY A 73 -1.53 0.44 -0.04
N LEU A 74 -2.72 0.15 0.48
CA LEU A 74 -3.66 1.18 0.96
C LEU A 74 -3.11 1.95 2.16
N ILE A 75 -2.47 1.25 3.12
CA ILE A 75 -1.80 1.89 4.26
C ILE A 75 -0.69 2.82 3.75
N GLY A 76 0.15 2.33 2.83
CA GLY A 76 1.21 3.14 2.23
C GLY A 76 0.67 4.39 1.53
N GLY A 77 -0.39 4.24 0.74
CA GLY A 77 -1.07 5.37 0.07
C GLY A 77 -1.63 6.39 1.06
N LYS A 78 -2.25 5.95 2.17
CA LYS A 78 -2.70 6.84 3.24
C LYS A 78 -1.56 7.62 3.88
N LEU A 79 -0.42 6.97 4.16
CA LEU A 79 0.75 7.63 4.75
C LEU A 79 1.33 8.71 3.84
N ILE A 80 1.39 8.45 2.53
CA ILE A 80 1.77 9.47 1.53
C ILE A 80 0.79 10.65 1.58
N GLY A 81 -0.51 10.36 1.60
CA GLY A 81 -1.55 11.39 1.65
C GLY A 81 -1.43 12.30 2.88
N VAL A 82 -1.26 11.70 4.06
CA VAL A 82 -1.09 12.43 5.33
C VAL A 82 0.19 13.26 5.31
N GLY A 83 1.33 12.65 4.94
CA GLY A 83 2.61 13.37 4.89
C GLY A 83 2.61 14.55 3.90
N LEU A 84 1.96 14.39 2.74
CA LEU A 84 1.81 15.48 1.77
C LEU A 84 0.83 16.58 2.23
N ALA A 85 -0.22 16.21 2.96
CA ALA A 85 -1.16 17.19 3.53
C ALA A 85 -0.47 18.03 4.60
N GLU A 86 0.26 17.39 5.51
CA GLU A 86 1.01 18.06 6.57
C GLU A 86 2.11 18.96 5.99
N TRP A 87 2.79 18.54 4.93
CA TRP A 87 3.75 19.39 4.22
C TRP A 87 3.10 20.63 3.57
N ARG A 88 1.88 20.48 3.02
CA ARG A 88 1.13 21.59 2.41
C ARG A 88 0.62 22.59 3.44
N GLU A 89 0.07 22.11 4.56
CA GLU A 89 -0.40 22.97 5.65
C GLU A 89 0.75 23.81 6.21
N ARG A 90 1.93 23.21 6.39
CA ARG A 90 3.11 23.94 6.86
C ARG A 90 3.57 25.02 5.89
N ARG A 91 3.58 24.77 4.57
CA ARG A 91 3.89 25.83 3.59
C ARG A 91 2.89 26.98 3.67
N ARG A 92 1.61 26.70 3.95
CA ARG A 92 0.60 27.75 4.15
C ARG A 92 0.87 28.53 5.43
N GLU A 93 1.16 27.87 6.55
CA GLU A 93 1.50 28.52 7.81
C GLU A 93 2.76 29.39 7.69
N GLU A 94 3.80 28.92 7.00
CA GLU A 94 5.03 29.70 6.78
C GLU A 94 4.78 30.92 5.88
N ALA A 95 3.95 30.78 4.84
CA ALA A 95 3.56 31.91 3.99
C ALA A 95 2.72 32.93 4.77
N VAL A 96 1.79 32.47 5.60
CA VAL A 96 0.97 33.32 6.47
C VAL A 96 1.83 34.03 7.52
N ARG A 97 2.79 33.33 8.16
CA ARG A 97 3.73 33.95 9.09
C ARG A 97 4.54 35.06 8.43
N ARG A 98 5.10 34.83 7.24
CA ARG A 98 5.84 35.87 6.51
C ARG A 98 4.96 37.07 6.18
N TYR A 99 3.71 36.84 5.79
CA TYR A 99 2.75 37.91 5.53
C TYR A 99 2.52 38.77 6.78
N TYR A 100 2.28 38.15 7.94
CA TYR A 100 2.08 38.87 9.20
C TYR A 100 3.35 39.53 9.73
N GLU A 101 4.53 38.92 9.59
CA GLU A 101 5.79 39.56 9.94
C GLU A 101 5.99 40.82 9.08
N GLN A 102 5.79 40.73 7.76
CA GLN A 102 5.95 41.87 6.86
C GLN A 102 4.97 43.02 7.17
N TYR A 103 3.71 42.72 7.50
CA TYR A 103 2.73 43.74 7.92
C TYR A 103 2.97 44.26 9.35
N GLY A 104 3.44 43.41 10.25
CA GLY A 104 3.77 43.77 11.64
C GLY A 104 4.93 44.76 11.72
N TYR A 105 5.97 44.58 10.90
CA TYR A 105 7.06 45.55 10.77
C TYR A 105 6.59 46.90 10.20
N GLN A 106 5.57 46.91 9.35
CA GLN A 106 5.01 48.15 8.79
C GLN A 106 4.17 48.96 9.80
N HIS A 107 3.52 48.32 10.76
CA HIS A 107 2.74 49.01 11.81
C HIS A 107 3.59 49.54 12.97
N GLN A 108 4.81 49.05 13.17
CA GLN A 108 5.70 49.51 14.24
C GLN A 108 6.56 50.72 13.84
N GLN A 109 6.50 51.16 12.58
CA GLN A 109 7.20 52.34 12.07
C GLN A 109 6.32 53.60 12.00
N TYR A 110 5.05 53.54 12.42
CA TYR A 110 4.14 54.69 12.49
C TYR A 110 3.78 55.07 13.92
#